data_AF-A0A9D6X1W7-F1
#
_entry.id   AF-A0A9D6X1W7-F1
#
_cell.length_a   1.000
_cell.length_b   1.000
_cell.length_c   1.000
_cell.angle_alpha   90.00
_cell.angle_beta   90.00
_cell.angle_gamma   90.00
#
_symmetry.space_group_name_H-M   'P 1'
#
loop_
_entity.id
_entity.type
_entity.pdbx_description
1 polymer ?
#
loop_
_entity_poly.entity_id
_entity_poly.type
_entity_poly.pdbx_seq_one_letter_code
_entity_poly.pdbx_strand_id
1 'polypeptide(L)'
;MTIPAWQLISWKPVLTTLPEFRRALIQMRPLGDAAADGPPSEPRLGPRQGQALWAMTLQGLPLGLAWDWAEVRDDVVALCDPMNVLSNVRLVDDEGAPLGDAERMLHLNSAIHDLDWQAHVVHRHSGWAQPMAA
;
A
#
# COMPACT_ATOMS: atom_id res chain seq x y z
N MET A 1 -2.66 -0.83 -16.04
CA MET A 1 -4.00 -0.71 -15.41
C MET A 1 -3.78 -0.33 -13.96
N THR A 2 -4.32 0.80 -13.51
CA THR A 2 -4.33 1.23 -12.11
C THR A 2 -5.61 0.70 -11.46
N ILE A 3 -5.48 -0.10 -10.41
CA ILE A 3 -6.60 -0.61 -9.63
C ILE A 3 -6.78 0.34 -8.43
N PRO A 4 -7.96 0.93 -8.21
CA PRO A 4 -8.16 1.76 -7.04
C PRO A 4 -8.08 0.92 -5.76
N ALA A 5 -7.49 1.47 -4.70
CA ALA A 5 -7.19 0.74 -3.46
C ALA A 5 -8.43 0.07 -2.85
N TRP A 6 -9.61 0.71 -2.93
CA TRP A 6 -10.85 0.15 -2.43
C TRP A 6 -11.25 -1.15 -3.13
N GLN A 7 -10.84 -1.39 -4.38
CA GLN A 7 -11.21 -2.60 -5.12
C GLN A 7 -10.58 -3.86 -4.52
N LEU A 8 -9.52 -3.70 -3.72
CA LEU A 8 -8.90 -4.77 -2.94
C LEU A 8 -9.92 -5.53 -2.06
N ILE A 9 -10.94 -4.86 -1.53
CA ILE A 9 -11.94 -5.49 -0.65
C ILE A 9 -12.81 -6.53 -1.37
N SER A 10 -12.85 -6.47 -2.70
CA SER A 10 -13.56 -7.43 -3.56
C SER A 10 -12.73 -8.65 -3.94
N TRP A 11 -11.43 -8.66 -3.61
CA TRP A 11 -10.56 -9.80 -3.91
C TRP A 11 -10.92 -10.99 -3.01
N LYS A 12 -10.75 -12.20 -3.54
CA LYS A 12 -10.98 -13.43 -2.79
C LYS A 12 -10.11 -13.42 -1.51
N PRO A 13 -10.66 -13.71 -0.32
CA PRO A 13 -9.87 -13.80 0.89
C PRO A 13 -8.75 -14.83 0.77
N VAL A 14 -7.55 -14.47 1.25
CA VAL A 14 -6.38 -15.35 1.30
C VAL A 14 -6.11 -15.70 2.76
N LEU A 15 -6.25 -16.98 3.11
CA LEU A 15 -5.93 -17.49 4.43
C LEU A 15 -4.46 -17.88 4.46
N THR A 16 -3.72 -17.39 5.45
CA THR A 16 -2.30 -17.69 5.58
C THR A 16 -1.82 -17.47 7.01
N THR A 17 -0.80 -18.23 7.42
CA THR A 17 -0.16 -18.04 8.73
C THR A 17 0.73 -16.79 8.70
N LEU A 18 1.03 -16.23 9.87
CA LEU A 18 1.90 -15.06 9.95
C LEU A 18 3.30 -15.29 9.33
N PRO A 19 3.98 -16.45 9.52
CA PRO A 19 5.26 -16.71 8.87
C PRO A 19 5.19 -16.79 7.34
N GLU A 20 4.09 -17.32 6.79
CA GLU A 20 3.85 -17.32 5.34
C GLU A 20 3.57 -15.93 4.81
N PHE A 21 2.73 -15.15 5.50
CA PHE A 21 2.44 -13.77 5.15
C PHE A 21 3.71 -12.93 5.09
N ARG A 22 4.58 -13.02 6.11
CA ARG A 22 5.88 -12.30 6.14
C ARG A 22 6.78 -12.68 4.97
N ARG A 23 6.82 -13.96 4.57
CA ARG A 23 7.55 -14.39 3.37
C ARG A 23 6.95 -13.81 2.09
N ALA A 24 5.62 -13.71 2.03
CA ALA A 24 4.93 -13.12 0.88
C ALA A 24 5.22 -11.62 0.72
N LEU A 25 5.43 -10.86 1.80
CA LEU A 25 5.76 -9.43 1.77
C LEU A 25 6.98 -9.13 0.89
N ILE A 26 8.01 -9.98 0.94
CA ILE A 26 9.26 -9.82 0.17
C ILE A 26 8.98 -9.83 -1.34
N GLN A 27 7.94 -10.54 -1.76
CA GLN A 27 7.53 -10.68 -3.16
C GLN A 27 6.47 -9.68 -3.59
N MET A 28 5.91 -8.90 -2.65
CA MET A 28 4.96 -7.85 -2.99
C MET A 28 5.61 -6.80 -3.89
N ARG A 29 4.83 -6.30 -4.83
CA ARG A 29 5.22 -5.26 -5.77
C ARG A 29 4.12 -4.20 -5.83
N PRO A 30 4.46 -2.94 -6.11
CA PRO A 30 3.48 -1.87 -6.23
C PRO A 30 2.60 -2.11 -7.47
N LEU A 31 1.29 -2.11 -7.28
CA LEU A 31 0.26 -2.27 -8.32
C LEU A 31 -0.30 -0.91 -8.75
N GLY A 32 0.61 0.00 -9.12
CA GLY A 32 0.27 1.39 -9.42
C GLY A 32 -0.18 2.18 -8.19
N ASP A 33 0.05 3.49 -8.23
CA ASP A 33 -0.56 4.46 -7.33
C ASP A 33 -1.76 5.07 -8.05
N ALA A 34 -2.91 5.12 -7.39
CA ALA A 34 -3.87 6.14 -7.77
C ALA A 34 -3.39 7.40 -7.06
N ALA A 35 -2.70 8.28 -7.78
CA ALA A 35 -2.58 9.66 -7.31
C ALA A 35 -4.01 10.16 -7.09
N ALA A 36 -4.30 10.75 -5.93
CA ALA A 36 -5.64 11.25 -5.62
C ALA A 36 -6.07 12.42 -6.54
N ASP A 37 -5.19 12.87 -7.42
CA ASP A 37 -5.31 14.12 -8.14
C ASP A 37 -5.56 13.94 -9.63
N GLY A 38 -6.43 14.80 -10.14
CA GLY A 38 -6.81 14.92 -11.55
C GLY A 38 -5.67 15.31 -12.51
N PRO A 39 -6.01 15.65 -13.76
CA PRO A 39 -5.08 15.71 -14.89
C PRO A 39 -3.85 16.63 -14.64
N PRO A 40 -2.72 16.35 -15.30
CA PRO A 40 -1.39 16.93 -15.03
C PRO A 40 -1.23 18.43 -15.37
N SER A 41 -2.30 19.19 -15.52
CA SER A 41 -2.28 20.50 -16.19
C SER A 41 -2.03 21.70 -15.25
N GLU A 42 -1.98 21.52 -13.93
CA GLU A 42 -1.76 22.65 -13.01
C GLU A 42 -0.62 22.38 -12.02
N PRO A 43 0.29 23.35 -11.80
CA PRO A 43 1.30 23.25 -10.76
C PRO A 43 0.61 23.21 -9.39
N ARG A 44 0.80 22.09 -8.67
CA ARG A 44 0.20 21.87 -7.37
C ARG A 44 0.76 22.84 -6.34
N LEU A 45 -0.14 23.57 -5.68
CA LEU A 45 0.12 24.34 -4.46
C LEU A 45 -0.39 23.52 -3.25
N GLY A 46 0.31 22.45 -2.85
CA GLY A 46 -0.05 21.72 -1.64
C GLY A 46 0.70 20.40 -1.42
N PRO A 47 0.72 19.90 -0.16
CA PRO A 47 1.32 18.61 0.16
C PRO A 47 0.64 17.47 -0.61
N ARG A 48 1.44 16.57 -1.18
CA ARG A 48 0.95 15.42 -1.96
C ARG A 48 0.18 14.44 -1.08
N GLN A 49 -0.83 13.77 -1.64
CA GLN A 49 -1.51 12.65 -0.98
C GLN A 49 -1.96 11.62 -2.02
N GLY A 50 -2.17 10.38 -1.60
CA GLY A 50 -2.59 9.33 -2.51
C GLY A 50 -2.82 8.00 -1.82
N GLN A 51 -3.07 6.98 -2.66
CA GLN A 51 -3.21 5.61 -2.21
C GLN A 51 -2.07 4.76 -2.77
N ALA A 52 -1.48 3.94 -1.91
CA ALA A 52 -0.52 2.92 -2.31
C ALA A 52 -1.22 1.56 -2.33
N LEU A 53 -0.97 0.77 -3.37
CA LEU A 53 -1.44 -0.59 -3.49
C LEU A 53 -0.25 -1.50 -3.78
N TRP A 54 -0.05 -2.50 -2.93
CA TRP A 54 0.98 -3.52 -3.10
C TRP A 54 0.34 -4.89 -3.18
N ALA A 55 0.82 -5.72 -4.09
CA ALA A 55 0.27 -7.06 -4.27
C ALA A 55 1.29 -8.07 -4.76
N MET A 56 0.94 -9.34 -4.58
CA MET A 56 1.60 -10.49 -5.16
C MET A 56 0.59 -11.63 -5.32
N THR A 57 1.04 -12.76 -5.87
CA THR A 57 0.23 -13.97 -5.97
C THR A 57 0.68 -14.97 -4.92
N LEU A 58 -0.20 -15.30 -3.96
CA LEU A 58 0.02 -16.34 -2.95
C LEU A 58 -0.93 -17.50 -3.22
N GLN A 59 -0.39 -18.71 -3.39
CA GLN A 59 -1.19 -19.92 -3.66
C GLN A 59 -2.17 -19.77 -4.84
N GLY A 60 -1.77 -19.02 -5.88
CA GLY A 60 -2.59 -18.78 -7.07
C GLY A 60 -3.69 -17.71 -6.89
N LEU A 61 -3.77 -17.06 -5.73
CA LEU A 61 -4.71 -15.97 -5.44
C LEU A 61 -3.99 -14.63 -5.31
N PRO A 62 -4.59 -13.52 -5.77
CA PRO A 62 -4.02 -12.20 -5.55
C PRO A 62 -4.13 -11.84 -4.06
N LEU A 63 -3.00 -11.52 -3.44
CA LEU A 63 -2.90 -11.00 -2.08
C LEU A 63 -2.46 -9.55 -2.18
N GLY A 64 -3.14 -8.64 -1.49
CA GLY A 64 -2.76 -7.24 -1.50
C GLY A 64 -2.94 -6.49 -0.19
N LEU A 65 -2.26 -5.36 -0.15
CA LEU A 65 -2.27 -4.35 0.91
C LEU A 65 -2.49 -2.99 0.26
N ALA A 66 -3.36 -2.19 0.84
CA ALA A 66 -3.53 -0.81 0.40
C ALA A 66 -3.75 0.14 1.57
N TRP A 67 -3.26 1.37 1.42
CA TRP A 67 -3.33 2.41 2.44
C TRP A 67 -3.23 3.80 1.83
N ASP A 68 -3.67 4.78 2.60
CA ASP A 68 -3.57 6.19 2.25
C ASP A 68 -2.27 6.78 2.81
N TRP A 69 -1.63 7.65 2.03
CA TRP A 69 -0.43 8.37 2.44
C TRP A 69 -0.55 9.87 2.13
N ALA A 70 0.18 10.68 2.90
CA ALA A 70 0.30 12.11 2.69
C ALA A 70 1.74 12.57 2.90
N GLU A 71 2.15 13.57 2.14
CA GLU A 71 3.39 14.30 2.33
C GLU A 71 3.25 15.26 3.51
N VAL A 72 4.15 15.12 4.49
CA VAL A 72 4.16 15.95 5.70
C VAL A 72 5.17 17.11 5.60
N ARG A 73 6.17 16.95 4.73
CA ARG A 73 7.14 17.96 4.29
C ARG A 73 7.78 17.46 2.99
N ASP A 74 8.48 18.33 2.27
CA ASP A 74 9.17 17.98 1.01
C ASP A 74 9.88 16.62 1.09
N ASP A 75 9.45 15.71 0.22
CA ASP A 75 9.95 14.34 0.05
C ASP A 75 9.88 13.44 1.29
N VAL A 76 9.05 13.80 2.28
CA VAL A 76 8.73 12.97 3.42
C VAL A 76 7.25 12.71 3.47
N VAL A 77 6.92 11.44 3.27
CA VAL A 77 5.55 10.92 3.30
C VAL A 77 5.31 10.11 4.56
N ALA A 78 4.07 10.12 5.01
CA ALA A 78 3.58 9.39 6.16
C ALA A 78 2.29 8.64 5.81
N LEU A 79 2.04 7.57 6.56
CA LEU A 79 0.77 6.86 6.55
C LEU A 79 -0.32 7.77 7.15
N CYS A 80 -1.45 7.95 6.47
CA CYS A 80 -2.52 8.83 6.94
C CYS A 80 -3.24 8.27 8.17
N ASP A 81 -3.50 6.96 8.15
CA ASP A 81 -4.18 6.25 9.24
C ASP A 81 -3.56 4.85 9.41
N PRO A 82 -2.72 4.63 10.43
CA PRO A 82 -2.13 3.32 10.74
C PRO A 82 -3.15 2.22 11.05
N MET A 83 -4.38 2.59 11.37
CA MET A 83 -5.46 1.65 11.67
C MET A 83 -6.36 1.36 10.47
N ASN A 84 -6.09 1.97 9.31
CA ASN A 84 -6.89 1.79 8.09
C ASN A 84 -6.07 1.17 6.96
N VAL A 85 -5.55 -0.04 7.21
CA VAL A 85 -4.90 -0.85 6.17
C VAL A 85 -5.92 -1.80 5.54
N LEU A 86 -6.19 -1.60 4.26
CA LEU A 86 -7.02 -2.50 3.48
C LEU A 86 -6.22 -3.75 3.11
N SER A 87 -6.80 -4.93 3.33
CA SER A 87 -6.23 -6.19 2.89
C SER A 87 -7.29 -7.27 2.73
N ASN A 88 -7.13 -8.12 1.72
CA ASN A 88 -7.89 -9.37 1.57
C ASN A 88 -7.27 -10.55 2.36
N VAL A 89 -6.20 -10.33 3.13
CA VAL A 89 -5.61 -11.37 3.97
C VAL A 89 -6.45 -11.66 5.22
N ARG A 90 -6.55 -12.94 5.52
CA ARG A 90 -7.04 -13.50 6.78
C ARG A 90 -5.88 -14.23 7.44
N LEU A 91 -5.29 -13.60 8.45
CA LEU A 91 -4.22 -14.20 9.23
C LEU A 91 -4.82 -15.23 10.18
N VAL A 92 -4.21 -16.41 10.22
CA VAL A 92 -4.60 -17.52 11.10
C VAL A 92 -3.41 -18.00 11.93
N ASP A 93 -3.69 -18.62 13.06
CA ASP A 93 -2.71 -19.37 13.85
C ASP A 93 -2.37 -20.72 13.19
N ASP A 94 -1.53 -21.52 13.88
CA ASP A 94 -1.07 -22.81 13.38
C ASP A 94 -2.20 -23.86 13.33
N GLU A 95 -3.27 -23.66 14.12
CA GLU A 95 -4.50 -24.44 14.13
C GLU A 95 -5.52 -23.98 13.07
N GLY A 96 -5.25 -22.87 12.38
CA GLY A 96 -6.10 -22.30 11.34
C GLY A 96 -7.22 -21.39 11.87
N ALA A 97 -7.22 -21.05 13.16
CA ALA A 97 -8.16 -20.10 13.73
C ALA A 97 -7.76 -18.66 13.39
N PRO A 98 -8.72 -17.76 13.05
CA PRO A 98 -8.41 -16.38 12.73
C PRO A 98 -7.79 -15.62 13.90
N LEU A 99 -6.77 -14.81 13.62
CA LEU A 99 -6.25 -13.85 14.59
C LEU A 99 -7.32 -12.79 14.94
N GLY A 100 -7.25 -12.25 16.15
CA GLY A 100 -8.12 -11.16 16.58
C GLY A 100 -7.86 -9.87 15.79
N ASP A 101 -8.87 -8.99 15.70
CA ASP A 101 -8.79 -7.78 14.85
C ASP A 101 -7.62 -6.85 15.22
N ALA A 102 -7.35 -6.66 16.51
CA ALA A 102 -6.26 -5.81 16.98
C ALA A 102 -4.88 -6.39 16.63
N GLU A 103 -4.71 -7.70 16.81
CA GLU A 103 -3.48 -8.42 16.46
C GLU A 103 -3.25 -8.42 14.95
N ARG A 104 -4.31 -8.68 14.18
CA ARG A 104 -4.30 -8.57 12.72
C ARG A 104 -3.87 -7.18 12.28
N MET A 105 -4.45 -6.12 12.86
CA MET A 105 -4.09 -4.74 12.50
C MET A 105 -2.63 -4.43 12.78
N LEU A 106 -2.10 -4.88 13.92
CA LEU A 106 -0.69 -4.73 14.26
C LEU A 106 0.23 -5.37 13.20
N HIS A 107 -0.11 -6.58 12.73
CA HIS A 107 0.65 -7.26 11.68
C HIS A 107 0.54 -6.58 10.31
N LEU A 108 -0.63 -6.06 9.95
CA LEU A 108 -0.81 -5.32 8.70
C LEU A 108 -0.04 -3.99 8.70
N ASN A 109 -0.09 -3.25 9.79
CA ASN A 109 0.67 -2.01 9.91
C ASN A 109 2.18 -2.27 9.87
N SER A 110 2.65 -3.30 10.59
CA SER A 110 4.06 -3.71 10.54
C SER A 110 4.49 -4.08 9.11
N ALA A 111 3.63 -4.78 8.38
CA ALA A 111 3.90 -5.17 7.00
C ALA A 111 4.09 -3.97 6.07
N ILE A 112 3.33 -2.89 6.23
CA ILE A 112 3.54 -1.66 5.45
C ILE A 112 4.93 -1.09 5.69
N HIS A 113 5.40 -1.09 6.94
CA HIS A 113 6.73 -0.57 7.28
C HIS A 113 7.88 -1.44 6.75
N ASP A 114 7.63 -2.73 6.48
CA ASP A 114 8.60 -3.64 5.85
C ASP A 114 8.67 -3.46 4.31
N LEU A 115 7.72 -2.74 3.71
CA LEU A 115 7.70 -2.44 2.28
C LEU A 115 8.49 -1.15 1.99
N ASP A 116 9.21 -1.11 0.86
CA ASP A 116 9.95 0.07 0.40
C ASP A 116 9.03 1.14 -0.24
N TRP A 117 7.90 1.41 0.40
CA TRP A 117 6.83 2.19 -0.21
C TRP A 117 7.09 3.68 -0.19
N GLN A 118 7.75 4.22 0.86
CA GLN A 118 8.07 5.64 0.91
C GLN A 118 8.99 6.03 -0.24
N ALA A 119 10.04 5.23 -0.47
CA ALA A 119 10.93 5.45 -1.60
C ALA A 119 10.18 5.34 -2.93
N HIS A 120 9.28 4.35 -3.06
CA HIS A 120 8.47 4.17 -4.27
C HIS A 120 7.60 5.40 -4.59
N VAL A 121 6.84 5.93 -3.62
CA VAL A 121 5.94 7.06 -3.87
C VAL A 121 6.70 8.37 -4.05
N VAL A 122 7.82 8.58 -3.33
CA VAL A 122 8.66 9.77 -3.52
C VAL A 122 9.29 9.78 -4.92
N HIS A 123 9.99 8.71 -5.32
CA HIS A 123 10.70 8.65 -6.60
C HIS A 123 9.79 8.74 -7.82
N ARG A 124 8.59 8.14 -7.74
CA ARG A 124 7.62 8.19 -8.82
C ARG A 124 7.13 9.61 -9.11
N HIS A 125 7.13 10.48 -8.10
CA HIS A 125 6.77 11.88 -8.23
C HIS A 125 7.97 12.83 -8.44
N SER A 126 9.21 12.36 -8.32
CA SER A 126 10.43 13.14 -8.64
C SER A 126 10.63 13.40 -10.14
N GLY A 127 9.94 12.66 -11.01
CA GLY A 127 10.06 12.76 -12.48
C GLY A 127 9.38 13.98 -13.13
N TRP A 128 8.76 14.89 -12.36
CA TRP A 128 8.04 16.05 -12.89
C TRP A 128 8.69 17.41 -12.64
N ALA A 129 9.82 17.45 -11.93
CA ALA A 129 10.63 18.64 -11.78
C ALA A 129 11.68 18.73 -12.89
N GLN A 130 11.26 18.94 -14.14
CA GLN A 130 12.10 19.70 -15.06
C GLN A 130 11.61 21.15 -15.04
N PRO A 131 12.40 22.11 -14.55
CA PRO A 131 12.13 23.50 -14.89
C PRO A 131 12.28 23.61 -16.40
N MET A 132 11.21 23.98 -17.10
CA MET A 132 11.34 24.54 -18.44
C MET A 132 12.22 25.78 -18.32
N ALA A 133 13.50 25.61 -18.63
CA ALA A 133 14.47 26.68 -18.71
C ALA A 133 14.15 27.54 -19.95
N ALA A 134 13.91 28.83 -19.68
CA ALA A 134 14.04 30.03 -20.50
C ALA A 134 13.44 30.06 -21.91
#